data_AF-A0A2E0V4Z5-F1
#
_entry.id   AF-A0A2E0V4Z5-F1
#
_cell.length_a   1.000
_cell.length_b   1.000
_cell.length_c   1.000
_cell.angle_alpha   90.00
_cell.angle_beta   90.00
_cell.angle_gamma   90.00
#
_symmetry.space_group_name_H-M   'P 1'
#
loop_
_entity.id
_entity.type
_entity.pdbx_description
1 polymer ?
#
loop_
_entity_poly.entity_id
_entity_poly.type
_entity_poly.pdbx_seq_one_letter_code
_entity_poly.pdbx_strand_id
1 'polypeptide(L)'
;MLNRLSALLAALLALLLVSCIEGEEEIWLQTDGSGRIEATYKMPTAVAQKIGKPDELVRTLKEAAARDPHVDLTSVEHQARRGGITLKFSGTFDDLRKLASFPQR
;
A
#
# COMPACT_ATOMS: atom_id res chain seq x y z
N MET A 1 -26.60 34.57 -0.33
CA MET A 1 -26.64 33.14 0.09
C MET A 1 -25.86 32.23 -0.85
N LEU A 2 -25.90 32.45 -2.17
CA LEU A 2 -25.17 31.64 -3.18
C LEU A 2 -23.67 31.47 -2.88
N ASN A 3 -22.98 32.54 -2.45
CA ASN A 3 -21.54 32.50 -2.15
C ASN A 3 -21.15 31.56 -0.99
N ARG A 4 -22.03 31.39 0.02
CA ARG A 4 -21.76 30.47 1.14
C ARG A 4 -21.97 29.01 0.76
N LEU A 5 -22.94 28.74 -0.13
CA LEU A 5 -23.20 27.39 -0.64
C LEU A 5 -22.05 26.91 -1.54
N SER A 6 -21.55 27.80 -2.41
CA SER A 6 -20.39 27.53 -3.27
C SER A 6 -19.13 27.27 -2.45
N ALA A 7 -18.89 28.04 -1.39
CA ALA A 7 -17.76 27.82 -0.48
C ALA A 7 -17.85 26.48 0.27
N LEU A 8 -19.05 26.10 0.73
CA LEU A 8 -19.30 24.81 1.37
C LEU A 8 -19.08 23.63 0.42
N LEU A 9 -19.55 23.75 -0.81
CA LEU A 9 -19.35 22.73 -1.84
C LEU A 9 -17.87 22.58 -2.21
N ALA A 10 -17.15 23.70 -2.34
CA ALA A 10 -15.71 23.68 -2.60
C ALA A 10 -14.92 23.05 -1.45
N ALA A 11 -15.29 23.32 -0.20
CA ALA A 11 -14.68 22.68 0.97
C ALA A 11 -14.97 21.17 1.02
N LEU A 12 -16.19 20.75 0.67
CA LEU A 12 -16.56 19.33 0.59
C LEU A 12 -15.80 18.60 -0.51
N LEU A 13 -15.64 19.23 -1.68
CA LEU A 13 -14.85 18.69 -2.79
C LEU A 13 -13.35 18.64 -2.45
N ALA A 14 -12.83 19.62 -1.70
CA ALA A 14 -11.45 19.61 -1.22
C ALA A 14 -11.17 18.46 -0.24
N LEU A 15 -12.16 18.08 0.58
CA LEU A 15 -12.06 16.91 1.46
C LEU A 15 -12.03 15.58 0.69
N LEU A 16 -12.58 15.53 -0.53
CA LEU A 16 -12.51 14.36 -1.41
C LEU A 16 -11.13 14.20 -2.09
N LEU A 17 -10.30 15.23 -2.08
CA LEU A 17 -8.97 15.23 -2.71
C LEU A 17 -7.86 14.72 -1.79
N VAL A 18 -8.13 14.44 -0.51
CA VAL A 18 -7.16 13.77 0.36
C VAL A 18 -6.98 12.34 -0.14
N SER A 19 -5.82 12.03 -0.73
CA SER A 19 -5.52 10.66 -1.14
C SER A 19 -5.64 9.73 0.05
N CYS A 20 -6.49 8.72 -0.09
CA CYS A 20 -6.75 7.72 0.94
C CYS A 20 -5.52 6.86 1.25
N ILE A 21 -4.49 6.83 0.40
CA ILE A 21 -3.27 6.06 0.63
C ILE A 21 -2.12 6.86 0.00
N GLU A 22 -1.09 7.13 0.79
CA GLU A 22 0.18 7.69 0.30
C GLU A 22 1.18 6.53 0.20
N GLY A 23 1.70 6.27 -1.00
CA GLY A 23 2.63 5.18 -1.28
C GLY A 23 3.97 5.72 -1.77
N GLU A 24 5.05 5.17 -1.23
CA GLU A 24 6.41 5.36 -1.71
C GLU A 24 6.97 3.98 -2.06
N GLU A 25 7.43 3.81 -3.30
CA GLU A 25 7.88 2.53 -3.85
C GLU A 25 9.19 2.74 -4.59
N GLU A 26 10.18 1.92 -4.25
CA GLU A 26 11.45 1.85 -4.97
C GLU A 26 11.63 0.43 -5.52
N ILE A 27 11.94 0.34 -6.80
CA ILE A 27 12.17 -0.92 -7.51
C ILE A 27 13.56 -0.87 -8.14
N TRP A 28 14.40 -1.83 -7.77
CA TRP A 28 15.70 -2.05 -8.39
C TRP A 28 15.60 -3.24 -9.34
N LEU A 29 15.92 -3.00 -10.62
CA LEU A 29 15.81 -3.99 -11.68
C LEU A 29 17.17 -4.40 -12.20
N GLN A 30 17.36 -5.71 -12.33
CA GLN A 30 18.48 -6.30 -13.04
C GLN A 30 18.13 -6.46 -14.52
N THR A 31 19.14 -6.68 -15.35
CA THR A 31 18.97 -6.80 -16.82
C THR A 31 18.19 -8.06 -17.22
N ASP A 32 18.12 -9.06 -16.35
CA ASP A 32 17.36 -10.30 -16.57
C ASP A 32 15.88 -10.18 -16.16
N GLY A 33 15.46 -9.04 -15.60
CA GLY A 33 14.10 -8.80 -15.15
C GLY A 33 13.83 -9.18 -13.71
N SER A 34 14.80 -9.76 -13.00
CA SER A 34 14.75 -9.97 -11.56
C SER A 34 15.05 -8.66 -10.81
N GLY A 35 14.77 -8.62 -9.51
CA GLY A 35 14.97 -7.39 -8.77
C GLY A 35 14.57 -7.44 -7.31
N ARG A 36 14.51 -6.24 -6.73
CA ARG A 36 14.09 -5.98 -5.36
C ARG A 36 13.09 -4.84 -5.34
N ILE A 37 12.12 -4.93 -4.45
CA ILE A 37 11.16 -3.87 -4.15
C ILE A 37 11.26 -3.47 -2.68
N GLU A 38 11.16 -2.18 -2.41
CA GLU A 38 10.90 -1.63 -1.09
C GLU A 38 9.71 -0.68 -1.20
N ALA A 39 8.71 -0.89 -0.35
CA ALA A 39 7.47 -0.11 -0.39
C ALA A 39 7.06 0.34 1.01
N THR A 40 6.60 1.58 1.11
CA THR A 40 5.98 2.17 2.29
C THR A 40 4.63 2.74 1.93
N TYR A 41 3.56 2.23 2.54
CA TYR A 41 2.20 2.76 2.40
C TYR A 41 1.71 3.36 3.71
N LYS A 42 1.31 4.63 3.68
CA LYS A 42 0.64 5.32 4.77
C LYS A 42 -0.84 5.39 4.46
N MET A 43 -1.64 4.80 5.35
CA MET A 43 -3.09 4.71 5.23
C MET A 43 -3.73 5.47 6.40
N PRO A 44 -4.61 6.45 6.17
CA PRO A 44 -5.46 7.03 7.19
C PRO A 44 -6.32 5.96 7.86
N THR A 45 -6.68 6.19 9.13
CA THR A 45 -7.48 5.25 9.93
C THR A 45 -8.75 4.77 9.22
N ALA A 46 -9.46 5.67 8.54
CA ALA A 46 -10.71 5.35 7.84
C ALA A 46 -10.54 4.31 6.72
N VAL A 47 -9.36 4.28 6.08
CA VAL A 47 -9.03 3.37 4.99
C VAL A 47 -8.54 2.06 5.56
N ALA A 48 -7.64 2.13 6.54
CA ALA A 48 -7.13 0.95 7.20
C ALA A 48 -8.22 0.10 7.85
N GLN A 49 -9.23 0.73 8.47
CA GLN A 49 -10.40 0.03 9.02
C GLN A 49 -11.20 -0.76 7.98
N LYS A 50 -11.17 -0.36 6.69
CA LYS A 50 -11.85 -1.07 5.60
C LYS A 50 -11.01 -2.21 5.02
N ILE A 51 -9.69 -2.11 5.08
CA ILE A 51 -8.76 -3.11 4.53
C ILE A 51 -8.61 -4.32 5.47
N GLY A 52 -8.79 -4.10 6.77
CA GLY A 52 -8.71 -5.16 7.79
C GLY A 52 -7.78 -4.75 8.93
N LYS A 53 -7.56 -5.66 9.89
CA LYS A 53 -6.57 -5.37 10.95
C LYS A 53 -5.16 -5.38 10.36
N PRO A 54 -4.26 -4.47 10.79
CA PRO A 54 -2.87 -4.43 10.29
C PRO A 54 -2.16 -5.77 10.34
N ASP A 55 -2.30 -6.48 11.47
CA ASP A 55 -1.69 -7.79 11.68
C ASP A 55 -2.22 -8.83 10.69
N GLU A 56 -3.52 -8.76 10.35
CA GLU A 56 -4.14 -9.62 9.34
C GLU A 56 -3.58 -9.31 7.94
N LEU A 57 -3.39 -8.04 7.61
CA LEU A 57 -2.79 -7.62 6.34
C LEU A 57 -1.36 -8.15 6.20
N VAL A 58 -0.55 -8.03 7.25
CA VAL A 58 0.81 -8.58 7.28
C VAL A 58 0.79 -10.09 7.10
N ARG A 59 -0.12 -10.79 7.80
CA ARG A 59 -0.27 -12.24 7.66
C ARG A 59 -0.66 -12.63 6.23
N THR A 60 -1.65 -11.96 5.64
CA THR A 60 -2.09 -12.24 4.27
C THR A 60 -1.00 -12.00 3.25
N LEU A 61 -0.17 -10.96 3.41
CA LEU A 61 0.98 -10.72 2.53
C LEU A 61 2.03 -11.83 2.65
N LYS A 62 2.34 -12.28 3.88
CA LYS A 62 3.26 -13.40 4.11
C LYS A 62 2.72 -14.71 3.52
N GLU A 63 1.43 -15.00 3.69
CA GLU A 63 0.77 -16.17 3.12
C GLU A 63 0.74 -16.12 1.59
N ALA A 64 0.52 -14.95 0.99
CA ALA A 64 0.57 -14.76 -0.45
C ALA A 64 1.98 -14.99 -1.00
N ALA A 65 3.01 -14.41 -0.38
CA ALA A 65 4.40 -14.60 -0.77
C ALA A 65 4.82 -16.08 -0.63
N ALA A 66 4.43 -16.76 0.45
CA ALA A 66 4.75 -18.17 0.63
C ALA A 66 4.14 -19.10 -0.45
N ARG A 67 3.10 -18.66 -1.16
CA ARG A 67 2.47 -19.40 -2.25
C ARG A 67 3.02 -19.05 -3.63
N ASP A 68 3.74 -17.94 -3.75
CA ASP A 68 4.25 -17.45 -5.02
C ASP A 68 5.74 -17.80 -5.15
N PRO A 69 6.14 -18.69 -6.07
CA PRO A 69 7.55 -19.07 -6.24
C PRO A 69 8.41 -17.92 -6.82
N HIS A 70 7.78 -16.86 -7.34
CA HIS A 70 8.46 -15.74 -8.00
C HIS A 70 8.73 -14.56 -7.07
N VAL A 71 8.23 -14.59 -5.84
CA VAL A 71 8.32 -13.48 -4.88
C VAL A 71 8.81 -13.99 -3.54
N ASP A 72 9.91 -13.43 -3.04
CA ASP A 72 10.38 -13.66 -1.68
C ASP A 72 10.27 -12.38 -0.86
N LEU A 73 9.55 -12.46 0.26
CA LEU A 73 9.22 -11.30 1.09
C LEU A 73 10.19 -11.23 2.26
N THR A 74 11.20 -10.37 2.13
CA THR A 74 12.31 -10.27 3.09
C THR A 74 11.93 -9.53 4.37
N SER A 75 11.00 -8.57 4.30
CA SER A 75 10.50 -7.87 5.48
C SER A 75 9.05 -7.42 5.29
N VAL A 76 8.27 -7.50 6.36
CA VAL A 76 6.96 -6.83 6.45
C VAL A 76 6.76 -6.36 7.88
N GLU A 77 6.50 -5.07 8.02
CA GLU A 77 6.25 -4.43 9.30
C GLU A 77 5.09 -3.46 9.18
N HIS A 78 4.37 -3.25 10.28
CA HIS A 78 3.36 -2.21 10.36
C HIS A 78 3.56 -1.38 11.62
N GLN A 79 3.23 -0.10 11.55
CA GLN A 79 3.16 0.79 12.69
C GLN A 79 1.81 1.48 12.71
N ALA A 80 1.04 1.28 13.77
CA ALA A 80 -0.13 2.10 14.05
C ALA A 80 0.30 3.38 14.78
N ARG A 81 -0.02 4.55 14.23
CA ARG A 81 0.20 5.85 14.88
C ARG A 81 -1.13 6.60 14.96
N ARG A 82 -1.21 7.65 15.80
CA ARG A 82 -2.38 8.54 15.81
C ARG A 82 -2.58 9.11 14.41
N GLY A 83 -3.69 8.74 13.77
CA GLY A 83 -4.06 9.21 12.43
C GLY A 83 -3.99 8.14 11.33
N GLY A 84 -3.40 6.96 11.57
CA GLY A 84 -3.37 5.92 10.56
C GLY A 84 -2.38 4.78 10.81
N ILE A 85 -2.18 3.98 9.78
CA ILE A 85 -1.25 2.85 9.76
C ILE A 85 -0.22 3.08 8.66
N THR A 86 1.05 2.84 8.99
CA THR A 86 2.13 2.73 8.01
C THR A 86 2.47 1.26 7.85
N LEU A 87 2.37 0.74 6.63
CA LEU A 87 2.85 -0.57 6.24
C LEU A 87 4.16 -0.40 5.50
N LYS A 88 5.17 -1.20 5.86
CA LYS A 88 6.44 -1.28 5.16
C LYS A 88 6.70 -2.71 4.76
N PHE A 89 7.12 -2.93 3.52
CA PHE A 89 7.61 -4.23 3.12
C PHE A 89 8.76 -4.13 2.13
N SER A 90 9.56 -5.18 2.13
CA SER A 90 10.61 -5.38 1.15
C SER A 90 10.62 -6.83 0.69
N GLY A 91 11.05 -7.05 -0.53
CA GLY A 91 11.16 -8.38 -1.10
C GLY A 91 11.93 -8.39 -2.39
N THR A 92 12.23 -9.60 -2.86
CA THR A 92 12.85 -9.85 -4.15
C THR A 92 11.88 -10.56 -5.07
N PHE A 93 12.15 -10.47 -6.36
CA PHE A 93 11.40 -11.19 -7.39
C PHE A 93 12.33 -11.64 -8.52
N ASP A 94 11.96 -12.73 -9.19
CA ASP A 94 12.75 -13.28 -10.31
C ASP A 94 12.31 -12.74 -11.69
N ASP A 95 11.07 -12.26 -11.82
CA ASP A 95 10.51 -11.68 -13.05
C ASP A 95 9.50 -10.56 -12.73
N LEU A 96 9.84 -9.32 -13.12
CA LEU A 96 8.99 -8.13 -12.95
C LEU A 96 7.56 -8.32 -13.46
N ARG A 97 7.33 -9.12 -14.50
CA ARG A 97 6.00 -9.36 -15.07
C ARG A 97 5.10 -10.14 -14.12
N LYS A 98 5.69 -10.92 -13.20
CA LYS A 98 4.97 -11.69 -12.17
C LYS A 98 4.59 -10.82 -10.99
N LEU A 99 5.42 -9.82 -10.67
CA LEU A 99 5.16 -8.86 -9.59
C LEU A 99 3.85 -8.08 -9.80
N ALA A 100 3.53 -7.69 -11.03
CA ALA A 100 2.28 -6.98 -11.34
C ALA A 100 0.99 -7.79 -11.05
N SER A 101 1.11 -9.11 -10.91
CA SER A 101 -0.02 -10.01 -10.58
C SER A 101 -0.07 -10.40 -9.10
N PHE A 102 0.89 -9.93 -8.30
CA PHE A 102 0.97 -10.19 -6.87
C PHE A 102 0.20 -9.12 -6.06
N PRO A 103 -0.53 -9.48 -4.99
CA PRO A 103 -0.81 -10.84 -4.52
C PRO A 103 -1.99 -11.48 -5.27
N GLN A 104 -1.85 -12.75 -5.67
CA GLN A 104 -2.99 -13.51 -6.18
C GLN A 104 -3.93 -13.90 -5.02
N ARG A 105 -5.24 -13.65 -5.19
CA ARG A 105 -6.27 -13.99 -4.20
C ARG A 105 -6.51 -15.48 -4.10
#